data_AF-A0A5R9LFD6-F1
#
_entry.id   AF-A0A5R9LFD6-F1
#
_cell.length_a   1.000
_cell.length_b   1.000
_cell.length_c   1.000
_cell.angle_alpha   90.00
_cell.angle_beta   90.00
_cell.angle_gamma   90.00
#
_symmetry.space_group_name_H-M   'P 1'
#
loop_
_entity.id
_entity.type
_entity.pdbx_description
1 polymer ?
#
loop_
_entity_poly.entity_id
_entity_poly.type
_entity_poly.pdbx_seq_one_letter_code
_entity_poly.pdbx_strand_id
1 'polypeptide(L)'
;MEWFYHIPGVDELSSAESFFQFFSVAYQPERLAPCCLPVLATFHRKLRAAVPLRNQLEENAHAHWLLARRLLAESYQQHVQESGT
;
A
#
# COMPACT_ATOMS: atom_id res chain seq x y z
N MET A 1 6.58 -10.49 8.31
CA MET A 1 5.75 -9.63 7.42
C MET A 1 4.31 -10.19 7.34
N GLU A 2 3.90 -10.99 8.33
CA GLU A 2 2.73 -11.87 8.21
C GLU A 2 1.39 -11.11 8.30
N TRP A 3 1.35 -9.97 8.99
CA TRP A 3 0.11 -9.22 9.21
C TRP A 3 -0.55 -8.67 7.96
N PHE A 4 0.24 -8.37 6.94
CA PHE A 4 -0.31 -7.90 5.68
C PHE A 4 -1.16 -9.01 5.07
N TYR A 5 -0.71 -10.27 5.16
CA TYR A 5 -1.44 -11.46 4.72
C TYR A 5 -2.66 -11.81 5.60
N HIS A 6 -2.80 -11.21 6.79
CA HIS A 6 -4.04 -11.33 7.58
C HIS A 6 -5.18 -10.46 7.04
N ILE A 7 -4.91 -9.55 6.10
CA ILE A 7 -5.97 -8.75 5.47
C ILE A 7 -6.78 -9.68 4.53
N PRO A 8 -8.08 -9.85 4.75
CA PRO A 8 -8.88 -10.77 3.95
C PRO A 8 -8.93 -10.32 2.48
N GLY A 9 -8.57 -11.21 1.55
CA GLY A 9 -8.57 -10.93 0.10
C GLY A 9 -7.31 -10.26 -0.45
N VAL A 10 -6.29 -10.01 0.40
CA VAL A 10 -5.03 -9.37 -0.02
C VAL A 10 -4.12 -10.30 -0.82
N ASP A 11 -4.18 -11.61 -0.54
CA ASP A 11 -3.36 -12.65 -1.19
C ASP A 11 -3.80 -12.89 -2.64
N GLU A 12 -5.07 -12.57 -2.95
CA GLU A 12 -5.64 -12.65 -4.29
C GLU A 12 -5.16 -11.49 -5.19
N LEU A 13 -4.50 -10.48 -4.63
CA LEU A 13 -4.03 -9.30 -5.34
C LEU A 13 -2.69 -9.57 -6.02
N SER A 14 -2.71 -9.78 -7.33
CA SER A 14 -1.52 -10.08 -8.14
C SER A 14 -0.96 -8.88 -8.90
N SER A 15 -1.69 -7.75 -8.94
CA SER A 15 -1.35 -6.57 -9.74
C SER A 15 -1.43 -5.28 -8.93
N ALA A 16 -0.61 -4.29 -9.30
CA ALA A 16 -0.60 -2.97 -8.67
C ALA A 16 -2.01 -2.36 -8.61
N GLU A 17 -2.71 -2.37 -9.74
CA GLU A 17 -4.06 -1.84 -9.86
C GLU A 17 -5.05 -2.52 -8.91
N SER A 18 -4.96 -3.85 -8.75
CA SER A 18 -5.76 -4.60 -7.78
C SER A 18 -5.54 -4.09 -6.36
N PHE A 19 -4.30 -3.77 -5.98
CA PHE A 19 -4.03 -3.16 -4.67
C PHE A 19 -4.70 -1.79 -4.52
N PHE A 20 -4.62 -0.92 -5.53
CA PHE A 20 -5.26 0.40 -5.45
C PHE A 20 -6.79 0.32 -5.39
N GLN A 21 -7.39 -0.58 -6.17
CA GLN A 21 -8.83 -0.84 -6.15
C GLN A 21 -9.26 -1.43 -4.81
N PHE A 22 -8.57 -2.46 -4.32
CA PHE A 22 -8.88 -3.14 -3.07
C PHE A 22 -8.79 -2.20 -1.86
N PHE A 23 -7.75 -1.35 -1.81
CA PHE A 23 -7.60 -0.36 -0.75
C PHE A 23 -8.40 0.94 -0.98
N SER A 24 -9.20 1.03 -2.05
CA SER A 24 -9.96 2.23 -2.42
C SER A 24 -9.10 3.50 -2.34
N VAL A 25 -7.90 3.43 -2.93
CA VAL A 25 -6.97 4.54 -3.06
C VAL A 25 -7.24 5.21 -4.40
N ALA A 26 -7.45 6.52 -4.41
CA ALA A 26 -7.60 7.26 -5.67
C ALA A 26 -6.25 7.26 -6.42
N TYR A 27 -6.26 6.74 -7.65
CA TYR A 27 -5.09 6.71 -8.52
C TYR A 27 -5.50 7.04 -9.96
N GLN A 28 -4.55 7.58 -10.72
CA GLN A 28 -4.70 7.80 -12.16
C GLN A 28 -3.89 6.71 -12.88
N PRO A 29 -4.52 5.85 -13.69
CA PRO A 29 -3.85 4.72 -14.34
C PRO A 29 -2.72 5.18 -15.28
N GLU A 30 -2.91 6.28 -16.00
CA GLU A 30 -1.92 6.90 -16.88
C GLU A 30 -0.63 7.32 -16.14
N ARG A 31 -0.74 7.71 -14.87
CA ARG A 31 0.40 8.10 -14.02
C ARG A 31 0.96 6.92 -13.24
N LEU A 32 0.13 5.91 -12.97
CA LEU A 32 0.55 4.73 -12.22
C LEU A 32 1.36 3.76 -13.10
N ALA A 33 0.97 3.54 -14.36
CA ALA A 33 1.64 2.60 -15.25
C ALA A 33 3.19 2.77 -15.30
N PRO A 34 3.75 3.98 -15.50
CA PRO A 34 5.20 4.18 -15.55
C PRO A 34 5.90 4.06 -14.18
N CYS A 35 5.19 4.32 -13.07
CA CYS A 35 5.75 4.37 -11.73
C CYS A 35 5.26 3.24 -10.80
N CYS A 36 4.57 2.24 -11.35
CA CYS A 36 3.90 1.17 -10.60
C CYS A 36 4.89 0.37 -9.75
N LEU A 37 5.98 -0.08 -10.37
CA LEU A 37 7.02 -0.87 -9.71
C LEU A 37 7.71 -0.11 -8.56
N PRO A 38 8.21 1.13 -8.75
CA PRO A 38 8.86 1.85 -7.66
C PRO A 38 7.88 2.29 -6.56
N VAL A 39 6.61 2.56 -6.89
CA VAL A 39 5.56 2.80 -5.89
C VAL A 39 5.33 1.55 -5.03
N LEU A 40 5.17 0.38 -5.64
CA LEU A 40 5.01 -0.88 -4.92
C LEU A 40 6.25 -1.25 -4.08
N ALA A 41 7.46 -1.00 -4.59
CA ALA A 41 8.69 -1.21 -3.85
C ALA A 41 8.76 -0.32 -2.60
N THR A 42 8.38 0.95 -2.73
CA THR A 42 8.30 1.91 -1.62
C THR A 42 7.25 1.48 -0.60
N PHE A 43 6.08 1.06 -1.08
CA PHE A 43 5.01 0.52 -0.26
C PHE A 43 5.47 -0.71 0.55
N HIS A 44 6.09 -1.70 -0.08
CA HIS A 44 6.64 -2.87 0.61
C HIS A 44 7.70 -2.50 1.66
N ARG A 45 8.54 -1.50 1.37
CA ARG A 45 9.53 -1.01 2.33
C ARG A 45 8.85 -0.37 3.55
N LYS A 46 7.84 0.48 3.33
CA LYS A 46 7.06 1.10 4.41
C LYS A 46 6.28 0.07 5.22
N LEU A 47 5.68 -0.94 4.57
CA LEU A 47 5.00 -2.06 5.24
C LEU A 47 5.92 -2.81 6.20
N ARG A 48 7.16 -3.12 5.77
CA ARG A 48 8.16 -3.74 6.64
C ARG A 48 8.55 -2.85 7.81
N ALA A 49 8.72 -1.55 7.57
CA ALA A 49 9.06 -0.59 8.61
C ALA A 49 7.94 -0.32 9.62
N ALA A 50 6.68 -0.54 9.23
CA ALA A 50 5.52 -0.39 10.11
C ALA A 50 5.30 -1.58 11.07
N VAL A 51 6.01 -2.71 10.87
CA VAL A 51 5.95 -3.90 11.75
C VAL A 51 6.26 -3.59 13.22
N PRO A 52 7.33 -2.84 13.59
CA PRO A 52 7.62 -2.53 15.00
C PRO A 52 6.57 -1.65 15.71
N LEU A 53 5.76 -0.87 14.97
CA LEU A 53 4.71 -0.01 15.54
C LEU A 53 3.42 -0.78 15.89
N ARG A 54 3.27 -2.04 15.46
CA ARG A 54 2.09 -2.88 15.72
C ARG A 54 2.03 -3.48 17.11
N ASN A 55 3.06 -3.36 17.94
CA ASN A 55 3.03 -3.91 19.30
C ASN A 55 1.99 -3.23 20.21
N GLN A 56 1.27 -2.20 19.72
CA GLN A 56 0.26 -1.44 20.46
C GLN A 56 -1.11 -1.36 19.77
N LEU A 57 -1.29 -1.91 18.57
CA LEU A 57 -2.57 -1.90 17.87
C LEU A 57 -3.12 -3.33 17.93
N GLU A 58 -4.16 -3.50 18.75
CA GLU A 58 -4.96 -4.73 18.87
C GLU A 58 -5.27 -5.32 17.48
N GLU A 59 -5.45 -6.65 17.43
CA GLU A 59 -5.63 -7.51 16.23
C GLU A 59 -6.88 -7.18 15.39
N ASN A 60 -7.03 -5.93 14.98
CA ASN A 60 -8.15 -5.44 14.22
C ASN A 60 -7.76 -5.43 12.74
N ALA A 61 -8.31 -6.38 11.99
CA ALA A 61 -8.11 -6.47 10.54
C ALA A 61 -8.43 -5.14 9.82
N HIS A 62 -9.36 -4.36 10.35
CA HIS A 62 -9.67 -3.03 9.81
C HIS A 62 -8.53 -2.02 10.01
N ALA A 63 -7.84 -2.06 11.15
CA ALA A 63 -6.67 -1.21 11.41
C ALA A 63 -5.50 -1.57 10.48
N HIS A 64 -5.28 -2.86 10.22
CA HIS A 64 -4.31 -3.32 9.22
C HIS A 64 -4.65 -2.82 7.82
N TRP A 65 -5.93 -2.89 7.45
CA TRP A 65 -6.41 -2.40 6.15
C TRP A 65 -6.22 -0.89 6.00
N LEU A 66 -6.59 -0.09 7.01
CA LEU A 66 -6.40 1.36 7.00
C LEU A 66 -4.93 1.77 6.94
N LEU A 67 -4.05 1.07 7.66
CA LEU A 67 -2.62 1.32 7.63
C LEU A 67 -2.04 1.02 6.24
N ALA A 68 -2.36 -0.14 5.67
CA ALA A 68 -1.93 -0.51 4.33
C ALA A 68 -2.41 0.50 3.28
N ARG A 69 -3.69 0.90 3.34
CA ARG A 69 -4.25 1.95 2.49
C ARG A 69 -3.46 3.26 2.57
N ARG A 70 -3.16 3.71 3.79
CA ARG A 70 -2.39 4.95 4.01
C ARG A 70 -0.98 4.85 3.41
N LEU A 71 -0.27 3.75 3.68
CA LEU A 71 1.08 3.54 3.18
C LEU A 71 1.13 3.48 1.64
N LEU A 72 0.12 2.85 1.02
CA LEU A 72 -0.01 2.78 -0.44
C LEU A 72 -0.26 4.17 -1.04
N ALA A 73 -1.21 4.92 -0.48
CA ALA A 73 -1.52 6.28 -0.91
C ALA A 73 -0.32 7.22 -0.77
N GLU A 74 0.40 7.17 0.36
CA GLU A 74 1.62 7.95 0.55
C GLU A 74 2.68 7.57 -0.49
N SER A 75 2.91 6.28 -0.73
CA SER A 75 3.92 5.82 -1.69
C SER A 75 3.59 6.30 -3.10
N TYR A 76 2.32 6.26 -3.49
CA TYR A 76 1.87 6.80 -4.78
C TYR A 76 2.05 8.31 -4.86
N GLN A 77 1.60 9.08 -3.86
CA GLN A 77 1.71 10.53 -3.86
C GLN A 77 3.17 11.01 -3.94
N GLN A 78 4.10 10.35 -3.26
CA GLN A 78 5.52 10.70 -3.34
C GLN A 78 6.05 10.59 -4.78
N HIS A 79 5.83 9.47 -5.45
CA HIS A 79 6.29 9.26 -6.83
C HIS A 79 5.60 10.17 -7.84
N VAL A 80 4.31 10.42 -7.64
CA VAL A 80 3.49 11.31 -8.46
C VAL A 80 3.94 12.76 -8.35
N GLN A 81 4.38 13.20 -7.17
CA GLN A 81 4.95 14.53 -6.96
C GLN A 81 6.37 14.64 -7.55
N GLU A 82 7.21 13.62 -7.37
CA GLU A 82 8.57 13.61 -7.89
C GLU A 82 8.62 13.57 -9.43
N SER A 83 7.64 12.92 -10.07
CA SER A 83 7.56 12.83 -11.54
C SER A 83 6.97 14.09 -12.22
N GLY A 84 6.56 15.10 -11.43
CA GLY A 84 5.95 16.34 -11.91
C GLY A 84 6.88 17.56 -11.87
N THR A 85 8.17 17.38 -11.54
CA THR A 85 9.20 18.43 -11.52
C THR A 85 10.18 18.20 -12.66
#